data_AF-E9SF70-F1
#
_entry.id   AF-E9SF70-F1
#
_cell.length_a   1.000
_cell.length_b   1.000
_cell.length_c   1.000
_cell.angle_alpha   90.00
_cell.angle_beta   90.00
_cell.angle_gamma   90.00
#
_symmetry.space_group_name_H-M   'P 1'
#
loop_
_entity.id
_entity.type
_entity.pdbx_description
1 polymer ?
#
loop_
_entity_poly.entity_id
_entity_poly.type
_entity_poly.pdbx_seq_one_letter_code
_entity_poly.pdbx_strand_id
1 'polypeptide(L)'
;MRKILIGLLISLIVVMFFWFGKLIYDEDITFFIFGSYPAILFLDLLLTGAVTQIWKNVSPYRVFAISNIVIGICIALFAGHDIKNDRSFIPGLKGGLLLFSVAPYIELLLVIEFIIWLIKRPKE
;
A
#
# COMPACT_ATOMS: atom_id res chain seq x y z
N MET A 1 -11.82 -7.65 -14.30
CA MET A 1 -11.01 -6.53 -14.83
C MET A 1 -11.65 -5.14 -14.63
N ARG A 2 -12.89 -4.86 -15.08
CA ARG A 2 -13.47 -3.49 -14.98
C ARG A 2 -13.42 -2.87 -13.57
N LYS A 3 -13.69 -3.65 -12.51
CA LYS A 3 -13.65 -3.18 -11.11
C LYS A 3 -12.23 -2.85 -10.60
N ILE A 4 -11.22 -3.63 -11.02
CA ILE A 4 -9.80 -3.39 -10.68
C ILE A 4 -9.30 -2.11 -11.35
N LEU A 5 -9.66 -1.90 -12.61
CA LEU A 5 -9.36 -0.68 -13.36
C LEU A 5 -9.95 0.58 -12.71
N ILE A 6 -11.20 0.51 -12.25
CA ILE A 6 -11.85 1.62 -11.53
C ILE A 6 -11.13 1.90 -10.20
N GLY A 7 -10.82 0.86 -9.42
CA GLY A 7 -10.06 1.02 -8.18
C GLY A 7 -8.68 1.65 -8.41
N LEU A 8 -7.98 1.21 -9.46
CA LEU A 8 -6.67 1.72 -9.86
C LEU A 8 -6.76 3.19 -10.27
N LEU A 9 -7.74 3.58 -11.09
CA LEU A 9 -7.98 4.99 -11.45
C LEU A 9 -8.30 5.87 -10.25
N ILE A 10 -9.17 5.40 -9.34
CA ILE A 10 -9.52 6.15 -8.12
C ILE A 10 -8.27 6.33 -7.25
N SER A 11 -7.53 5.25 -7.00
CA SER A 11 -6.30 5.32 -6.20
C SER A 11 -5.26 6.26 -6.82
N LEU A 12 -5.09 6.24 -8.16
CA LEU A 12 -4.19 7.15 -8.86
C LEU A 12 -4.60 8.62 -8.71
N ILE A 13 -5.88 8.94 -8.88
CA ILE A 13 -6.39 10.31 -8.73
C ILE A 13 -6.14 10.81 -7.31
N VAL A 14 -6.37 9.96 -6.31
CA VAL A 14 -6.16 10.30 -4.90
C VAL A 14 -4.66 10.49 -4.60
N VAL A 15 -3.77 9.64 -5.13
CA VAL A 15 -2.30 9.82 -5.03
C VAL A 15 -1.90 11.17 -5.61
N MET A 16 -2.36 11.50 -6.83
CA MET A 16 -2.04 12.76 -7.49
C MET A 16 -2.52 13.96 -6.67
N PHE A 17 -3.72 13.89 -6.09
CA PHE A 17 -4.26 14.95 -5.23
C PHE A 17 -3.38 15.20 -3.99
N PHE A 18 -2.97 14.15 -3.28
CA PHE A 18 -2.07 14.31 -2.13
C PHE A 18 -0.69 14.83 -2.52
N TRP A 19 -0.19 14.44 -3.69
CA TRP A 19 1.10 14.92 -4.21
C TRP A 19 1.04 16.41 -4.58
N PHE A 20 -0.05 16.85 -5.22
CA PHE A 20 -0.30 18.27 -5.49
C PHE A 20 -0.53 19.07 -4.20
N GLY A 21 -1.22 18.50 -3.21
CA GLY A 21 -1.41 19.13 -1.91
C GLY A 21 -0.09 19.41 -1.19
N LYS A 22 0.86 18.47 -1.25
CA LYS A 22 2.23 18.65 -0.74
C LYS A 22 2.99 19.79 -1.43
N LEU A 23 2.77 20.02 -2.73
CA LEU A 23 3.38 21.12 -3.48
C LEU A 23 2.89 22.50 -3.01
N ILE A 24 1.71 22.57 -2.38
CA ILE A 24 1.04 23.80 -1.96
C ILE A 24 1.21 24.06 -0.45
N TYR A 25 1.31 23.00 0.37
CA TYR A 25 1.38 23.07 1.83
C TYR A 25 2.63 22.35 2.37
N ASP A 26 3.42 23.06 3.18
CA ASP A 26 4.72 22.62 3.73
C ASP A 26 4.61 21.60 4.89
N GLU A 27 3.41 21.07 5.15
CA GLU A 27 3.21 20.00 6.16
C GLU A 27 3.61 18.62 5.60
N ASP A 28 4.92 18.46 5.41
CA ASP A 28 5.55 17.31 4.75
C ASP A 28 5.11 15.93 5.29
N ILE A 29 4.86 15.82 6.59
CA ILE A 29 4.59 14.54 7.27
C ILE A 29 3.15 14.07 7.01
N THR A 30 2.19 14.98 7.10
CA THR A 30 0.76 14.68 6.94
C THR A 30 0.48 14.19 5.52
N PHE A 31 0.95 14.91 4.51
CA PHE A 31 0.80 14.51 3.10
C PHE A 31 1.55 13.23 2.77
N PHE A 32 2.71 12.99 3.37
CA PHE A 32 3.47 11.75 3.17
C PHE A 32 2.72 10.53 3.71
N ILE A 33 2.16 10.61 4.92
CA ILE A 33 1.37 9.51 5.49
C ILE A 33 0.08 9.29 4.70
N PHE A 34 -0.72 10.34 4.46
CA PHE A 34 -1.99 10.19 3.75
C PHE A 34 -1.82 9.77 2.30
N GLY A 35 -0.76 10.23 1.62
CA GLY A 35 -0.43 9.82 0.26
C GLY A 35 0.06 8.37 0.15
N SER A 36 0.60 7.79 1.23
CA SER A 36 1.10 6.42 1.22
C SER A 36 -0.01 5.38 1.05
N TYR A 37 -1.17 5.56 1.70
CA TYR A 37 -2.32 4.64 1.60
C TYR A 37 -2.81 4.41 0.15
N PRO A 38 -3.18 5.46 -0.61
CA PRO A 38 -3.64 5.28 -1.99
C PRO A 38 -2.50 4.82 -2.90
N ALA A 39 -1.23 5.14 -2.59
CA ALA A 39 -0.08 4.68 -3.37
C ALA A 39 0.14 3.17 -3.23
N ILE A 40 0.03 2.64 -2.01
CA ILE A 40 0.11 1.21 -1.73
C ILE A 40 -1.02 0.47 -2.44
N LEU A 41 -2.26 0.94 -2.27
CA LEU A 41 -3.41 0.35 -2.94
C LEU A 41 -3.28 0.39 -4.46
N PHE A 42 -2.80 1.49 -5.02
CA PHE A 42 -2.53 1.63 -6.45
C PHE A 42 -1.50 0.59 -6.92
N LEU A 43 -0.37 0.48 -6.21
CA LEU A 43 0.70 -0.45 -6.55
C LEU A 43 0.22 -1.90 -6.50
N ASP A 44 -0.54 -2.27 -5.46
CA ASP A 44 -1.11 -3.60 -5.30
C ASP A 44 -2.10 -3.95 -6.41
N LEU A 45 -3.01 -3.02 -6.75
CA LEU A 45 -3.97 -3.23 -7.83
C LEU A 45 -3.28 -3.32 -9.20
N LEU A 46 -2.24 -2.51 -9.42
CA LEU A 46 -1.44 -2.54 -10.63
C LEU A 46 -0.70 -3.88 -10.77
N LEU A 47 0.00 -4.32 -9.73
CA LEU A 47 0.74 -5.58 -9.72
C LEU A 47 -0.21 -6.77 -9.87
N THR A 48 -1.31 -6.78 -9.13
CA THR A 48 -2.33 -7.83 -9.22
C THR A 48 -2.93 -7.88 -10.62
N GLY A 49 -3.27 -6.74 -11.21
CA GLY A 49 -3.77 -6.64 -12.58
C GLY A 49 -2.77 -7.14 -13.60
N ALA A 50 -1.51 -6.68 -13.53
CA ALA A 50 -0.47 -7.05 -14.47
C ALA A 50 -0.13 -8.55 -14.41
N VAL A 51 0.09 -9.09 -13.21
CA VAL A 51 0.43 -10.50 -13.02
C VAL A 51 -0.71 -11.39 -13.47
N THR A 52 -1.96 -11.07 -13.13
CA THR A 52 -3.11 -11.90 -13.55
C THR A 52 -3.40 -11.82 -15.05
N GLN A 53 -3.01 -10.73 -15.71
CA GLN A 53 -3.11 -10.60 -17.17
C GLN A 53 -2.07 -11.44 -17.90
N ILE A 54 -0.85 -11.52 -17.38
CA ILE A 54 0.25 -12.32 -17.96
C ILE A 54 0.10 -13.81 -17.57
N TRP A 55 -0.21 -14.10 -16.31
CA TRP A 55 -0.26 -15.45 -15.73
C TRP A 55 -1.70 -15.80 -15.31
N LYS A 56 -2.49 -16.30 -16.26
CA LYS A 56 -3.93 -16.59 -16.04
C LYS A 56 -4.21 -17.65 -14.96
N ASN A 57 -3.24 -18.50 -14.64
CA ASN A 57 -3.39 -19.55 -13.64
C ASN A 57 -3.09 -19.07 -12.20
N VAL A 58 -2.61 -17.84 -12.04
CA VAL A 58 -2.30 -17.28 -10.73
C VAL A 58 -3.52 -16.57 -10.18
N SER A 59 -3.89 -16.94 -8.95
CA SER A 59 -5.01 -16.33 -8.24
C SER A 59 -4.68 -14.86 -7.90
N PRO A 60 -5.55 -13.88 -8.22
CA PRO A 60 -5.35 -12.46 -7.85
C PRO A 60 -5.10 -12.28 -6.35
N TYR A 61 -5.83 -13.04 -5.52
CA TYR A 61 -5.71 -13.02 -4.07
C TYR A 61 -4.29 -13.36 -3.58
N ARG A 62 -3.60 -14.29 -4.28
CA ARG A 62 -2.22 -14.65 -3.95
C ARG A 62 -1.25 -13.53 -4.30
N VAL A 63 -1.42 -12.89 -5.46
CA VAL A 63 -0.56 -11.78 -5.88
C VAL A 63 -0.73 -10.59 -4.93
N PHE A 64 -1.97 -10.25 -4.61
CA PHE A 64 -2.29 -9.15 -3.70
C PHE A 64 -1.68 -9.37 -2.31
N ALA A 65 -1.80 -10.58 -1.77
CA ALA A 65 -1.22 -10.93 -0.47
C ALA A 65 0.32 -10.86 -0.47
N ILE A 66 0.97 -11.43 -1.50
CA ILE A 66 2.44 -11.39 -1.61
C ILE A 66 2.94 -9.94 -1.73
N SER A 67 2.27 -9.13 -2.56
CA SER A 67 2.61 -7.72 -2.74
C SER A 67 2.52 -6.94 -1.42
N ASN A 68 1.41 -7.10 -0.69
CA ASN A 68 1.22 -6.48 0.63
C ASN A 68 2.30 -6.88 1.65
N ILE A 69 2.69 -8.15 1.69
CA ILE A 69 3.77 -8.63 2.56
C ILE A 69 5.10 -7.96 2.19
N VAL A 70 5.43 -7.89 0.89
CA VAL A 70 6.66 -7.25 0.41
C VAL A 70 6.68 -5.77 0.77
N ILE A 71 5.56 -5.06 0.56
CA ILE A 71 5.41 -3.65 0.93
C ILE A 71 5.61 -3.47 2.44
N GLY A 72 5.00 -4.33 3.27
CA GLY A 72 5.17 -4.31 4.72
C GLY A 72 6.64 -4.47 5.15
N ILE A 73 7.37 -5.41 4.54
CA ILE A 73 8.81 -5.60 4.77
C ILE A 73 9.59 -4.34 4.37
N CYS A 74 9.30 -3.75 3.20
CA CYS A 74 9.95 -2.53 2.75
C CYS A 74 9.74 -1.36 3.73
N ILE A 75 8.54 -1.23 4.30
CA ILE A 75 8.23 -0.19 5.30
C ILE A 75 9.02 -0.45 6.59
N ALA A 76 9.09 -1.70 7.05
CA ALA A 76 9.89 -2.04 8.22
C ALA A 76 11.39 -1.75 8.03
N LEU A 77 11.93 -2.09 6.85
CA LEU A 77 13.31 -1.78 6.48
C LEU A 77 13.55 -0.26 6.38
N PHE A 78 12.61 0.47 5.79
CA PHE A 78 12.67 1.93 5.74
C PHE A 78 12.66 2.55 7.14
N ALA A 79 11.78 2.08 8.03
CA ALA A 79 11.73 2.55 9.40
C ALA A 79 13.04 2.27 10.15
N GLY A 80 13.59 1.07 10.02
CA GLY A 80 14.90 0.73 10.60
C GLY A 80 16.04 1.59 10.06
N HIS A 81 16.02 1.89 8.75
CA HIS A 81 16.98 2.80 8.13
C HIS A 81 16.83 4.24 8.63
N ASP A 82 15.60 4.74 8.73
CA ASP A 82 15.29 6.10 9.21
C ASP A 82 15.75 6.27 10.66
N ILE A 83 15.44 5.33 11.54
CA ILE A 83 15.91 5.34 12.94
C ILE A 83 17.44 5.36 13.04
N LYS A 84 18.13 4.63 12.16
CA LYS A 84 19.59 4.50 12.21
C LYS A 84 20.32 5.72 11.65
N ASN A 85 19.78 6.34 10.60
CA ASN A 85 20.50 7.34 9.80
C ASN A 85 19.98 8.77 9.99
N ASP A 86 18.80 8.95 10.57
CA ASP A 86 18.26 10.28 10.85
C ASP A 86 18.97 10.93 12.05
N ARG A 87 19.35 12.20 11.86
CA ARG A 87 20.00 13.05 12.88
C ARG A 87 19.08 14.17 13.37
N SER A 88 17.79 14.11 13.01
CA SER A 88 16.79 15.08 13.43
C SER A 88 16.53 15.01 14.94
N PHE A 89 15.74 15.96 15.45
CA PHE A 89 15.37 16.04 16.87
C PHE A 89 14.61 14.79 17.36
N ILE A 90 13.89 14.11 16.46
CA ILE A 90 13.24 12.81 16.73
C ILE A 90 13.70 11.83 15.64
N PRO A 91 14.82 11.13 15.86
CA PRO A 91 15.35 10.17 14.91
C PRO A 91 14.30 9.10 14.59
N GLY A 92 14.05 8.86 13.30
CA GLY A 92 13.11 7.84 12.87
C GLY A 92 11.64 8.25 12.93
N LEU A 93 11.32 9.54 13.09
CA LEU A 93 9.92 10.01 13.17
C LEU A 93 9.12 9.61 11.93
N LYS A 94 9.68 9.78 10.73
CA LYS A 94 8.98 9.49 9.47
C LYS A 94 8.77 7.99 9.30
N GLY A 95 9.82 7.21 9.53
CA GLY A 95 9.80 5.76 9.48
C GLY A 95 8.87 5.14 10.53
N GLY A 96 8.93 5.63 11.76
CA GLY A 96 8.09 5.19 12.87
C GLY A 96 6.61 5.51 12.64
N LEU A 97 6.29 6.71 12.13
CA LEU A 97 4.93 7.07 11.77
C LEU A 97 4.38 6.20 10.63
N LEU A 98 5.18 5.95 9.59
CA LEU A 98 4.82 5.02 8.53
C LEU A 98 4.54 3.62 9.08
N LEU A 99 5.41 3.11 9.96
CA LEU A 99 5.24 1.79 10.56
C LEU A 99 3.94 1.72 11.38
N PHE A 100 3.69 2.72 12.23
CA PHE A 100 2.52 2.78 13.09
C PHE A 100 1.22 2.96 12.29
N SER A 101 1.23 3.72 11.20
CA SER A 101 0.01 4.09 10.48
C SER A 101 -0.29 3.17 9.30
N VAL A 102 0.73 2.65 8.62
CA VAL A 102 0.60 1.86 7.39
C VAL A 102 0.64 0.36 7.65
N ALA A 103 1.38 -0.13 8.66
CA ALA A 103 1.36 -1.56 8.97
C ALA A 103 -0.05 -2.06 9.34
N PRO A 104 -0.85 -1.37 10.19
CA PRO A 104 -2.23 -1.77 10.45
C PRO A 104 -3.12 -1.73 9.20
N TYR A 105 -2.84 -0.81 8.27
CA TYR A 105 -3.56 -0.72 7.01
C TYR A 105 -3.27 -1.92 6.10
N ILE A 106 -2.00 -2.34 5.98
CA ILE A 106 -1.60 -3.53 5.24
C ILE A 106 -2.24 -4.78 5.87
N GLU A 107 -2.22 -4.90 7.19
CA GLU A 107 -2.89 -6.00 7.89
C GLU A 107 -4.40 -6.02 7.59
N LEU A 108 -5.05 -4.85 7.61
CA LEU A 108 -6.46 -4.73 7.27
C LEU A 108 -6.73 -5.16 5.82
N LEU A 109 -5.89 -4.74 4.86
CA LEU A 109 -6.00 -5.15 3.46
C LEU A 109 -5.87 -6.68 3.31
N LEU A 110 -4.92 -7.30 4.00
CA LEU A 110 -4.74 -8.74 4.01
C LEU A 110 -5.95 -9.47 4.61
N VAL A 111 -6.50 -8.97 5.71
CA VAL A 111 -7.71 -9.55 6.35
C VAL A 111 -8.92 -9.43 5.44
N ILE A 112 -9.16 -8.26 4.83
CA ILE A 112 -10.26 -8.05 3.88
C ILE A 112 -10.12 -9.02 2.71
N GLU A 113 -8.92 -9.13 2.13
CA GLU A 113 -8.67 -10.01 0.99
C GLU A 113 -8.86 -11.49 1.37
N PHE A 114 -8.42 -11.88 2.57
CA PHE A 114 -8.64 -13.23 3.11
C PHE A 114 -10.13 -13.55 3.27
N ILE A 115 -10.93 -12.62 3.80
CA ILE A 115 -12.38 -12.77 3.92
C ILE A 115 -13.03 -12.90 2.54
N ILE A 116 -12.66 -12.04 1.59
CA ILE A 116 -13.19 -12.10 0.23
C ILE A 116 -12.85 -13.43 -0.44
N TRP A 117 -11.62 -13.91 -0.25
CA TRP A 117 -11.19 -15.22 -0.74
C TRP A 117 -11.99 -16.36 -0.12
N LEU A 118 -12.23 -16.35 1.20
CA LEU A 118 -13.05 -17.35 1.90
C LEU A 118 -14.48 -17.41 1.38
N ILE A 119 -15.08 -16.27 1.04
CA ILE A 119 -16.45 -16.19 0.50
C ILE A 119 -16.51 -16.73 -0.94
N LYS A 120 -15.47 -16.47 -1.74
CA LYS A 120 -15.45 -16.79 -3.18
C LYS A 120 -14.75 -18.09 -3.53
N ARG A 121 -14.07 -18.75 -2.58
CA ARG A 121 -13.49 -20.06 -2.83
C ARG A 121 -14.62 -21.03 -3.20
N PRO A 122 -14.47 -21.84 -4.25
CA PRO A 122 -15.42 -22.91 -4.51
C PRO A 122 -15.52 -23.78 -3.26
N LYS A 123 -16.75 -24.05 -2.80
CA LYS A 123 -17.00 -25.05 -1.76
C LYS A 123 -16.60 -26.39 -2.35
N GLU A 124 -15.51 -26.96 -1.86
CA GLU A 124 -15.25 -28.39 -2.01
C GLU A 124 -16.36 -29.18 -1.29
#